data_AF-E1JU77-F1
#
_entry.id   AF-E1JU77-F1
#
_cell.length_a   1.000
_cell.length_b   1.000
_cell.length_c   1.000
_cell.angle_alpha   90.00
_cell.angle_beta   90.00
_cell.angle_gamma   90.00
#
_symmetry.space_group_name_H-M   'P 1'
#
loop_
_entity.id
_entity.type
_entity.pdbx_description
1 polymer ?
#
loop_
_entity_poly.entity_id
_entity_poly.type
_entity_poly.pdbx_seq_one_letter_code
_entity_poly.pdbx_strand_id
1 'polypeptide(L)' 'MMREGRKVRAWMVERDISVSDVARRAGIARSIVSETVHGRRNNRKALRALLAVGCPGRLLALPEDMKGQEAA' A
#
# COMPACT_ATOMS: atom_id res chain seq x y z
N MET A 1 -6.23 2.08 15.26
CA MET A 1 -6.38 2.67 13.91
C MET A 1 -6.59 1.55 12.90
N MET A 2 -7.80 1.39 12.36
CA MET A 2 -8.12 0.31 11.41
C MET A 2 -7.81 0.76 9.99
N ARG A 3 -6.85 0.12 9.33
CA ARG A 3 -6.59 0.31 7.90
C ARG A 3 -7.72 -0.30 7.08
N GLU A 4 -8.19 0.42 6.08
CA GLU A 4 -9.26 -0.02 5.19
C GLU A 4 -8.72 -0.94 4.09
N GLY A 5 -8.09 -2.06 4.47
CA GLY A 5 -7.45 -2.97 3.51
C GLY A 5 -8.38 -3.50 2.43
N ARG A 6 -9.69 -3.58 2.71
CA ARG A 6 -10.71 -3.90 1.69
C ARG A 6 -10.81 -2.82 0.61
N LYS A 7 -10.75 -1.53 0.97
CA LYS A 7 -10.77 -0.43 0.00
C LYS A 7 -9.50 -0.35 -0.83
N VAL A 8 -8.34 -0.58 -0.20
CA VAL A 8 -7.07 -0.68 -0.94
C VAL A 8 -7.14 -1.83 -1.96
N ARG A 9 -7.63 -3.00 -1.55
CA ARG A 9 -7.77 -4.15 -2.45
C ARG A 9 -8.79 -3.89 -3.57
N ALA A 10 -9.90 -3.22 -3.28
CA ALA A 10 -10.87 -2.82 -4.30
C ALA A 10 -10.22 -1.87 -5.32
N TRP A 11 -9.54 -0.82 -4.86
CA TRP A 11 -8.82 0.12 -5.72
C TRP A 11 -7.75 -0.56 -6.60
N MET A 12 -7.05 -1.54 -6.04
CA MET A 12 -6.07 -2.34 -6.78
C MET A 12 -6.73 -3.13 -7.92
N VAL A 13 -7.86 -3.79 -7.65
CA VAL A 13 -8.62 -4.55 -8.65
C VAL A 13 -9.19 -3.62 -9.72
N GLU A 14 -9.73 -2.45 -9.35
CA GLU A 14 -10.25 -1.44 -10.28
C GLU A 14 -9.20 -0.93 -11.28
N ARG A 15 -7.90 -1.03 -10.92
CA ARG A 15 -6.77 -0.59 -11.75
C ARG A 15 -5.96 -1.73 -12.37
N ASP A 16 -6.44 -2.97 -12.25
CA ASP A 16 -5.72 -4.16 -12.69
C ASP A 16 -4.32 -4.31 -12.06
N ILE A 17 -4.13 -3.76 -10.86
CA ILE A 17 -2.87 -3.84 -10.12
C ILE A 17 -2.92 -5.04 -9.18
N SER A 18 -2.06 -6.02 -9.41
CA SER A 18 -1.94 -7.18 -8.52
C SER A 18 -1.00 -6.90 -7.34
N VAL A 19 -1.26 -7.55 -6.21
CA VAL A 19 -0.36 -7.55 -5.03
C VAL A 19 1.03 -8.08 -5.41
N SER A 20 1.09 -9.04 -6.35
CA SER A 20 2.34 -9.59 -6.87
C SER A 20 3.13 -8.57 -7.67
N ASP A 21 2.45 -7.70 -8.42
CA ASP A 21 3.11 -6.62 -9.18
C ASP A 21 3.73 -5.58 -8.25
N VAL A 22 2.97 -5.15 -7.23
CA VAL A 22 3.46 -4.25 -6.18
C VAL A 22 4.64 -4.89 -5.43
N ALA A 23 4.55 -6.16 -5.09
CA ALA A 23 5.62 -6.91 -4.43
C ALA A 23 6.90 -6.96 -5.28
N ARG A 24 6.75 -7.20 -6.58
CA ARG A 24 7.85 -7.22 -7.55
C ARG A 24 8.52 -5.85 -7.66
N ARG A 25 7.74 -4.78 -7.81
CA ARG A 25 8.25 -3.39 -7.84
C ARG A 25 8.96 -2.99 -6.54
N ALA A 26 8.44 -3.44 -5.41
CA ALA A 26 9.01 -3.16 -4.09
C ALA A 26 10.24 -4.03 -3.75
N GLY A 27 10.48 -5.12 -4.49
CA GLY A 27 11.49 -6.12 -4.17
C GLY A 27 11.24 -6.82 -2.81
N ILE A 28 9.98 -7.09 -2.47
CA ILE A 28 9.59 -7.74 -1.21
C ILE A 28 8.63 -8.91 -1.46
N ALA A 29 8.45 -9.77 -0.47
CA ALA A 29 7.49 -10.87 -0.56
C ALA A 29 6.03 -10.39 -0.64
N ARG A 30 5.22 -11.08 -1.45
CA ARG A 30 3.77 -10.84 -1.59
C ARG A 30 3.04 -10.81 -0.25
N SER A 31 3.42 -11.70 0.67
CA SER A 31 2.86 -11.76 2.02
C SER A 31 3.03 -10.44 2.76
N ILE A 32 4.19 -9.79 2.65
CA ILE A 32 4.45 -8.50 3.30
C ILE A 32 3.54 -7.41 2.75
N VAL A 33 3.32 -7.37 1.43
CA VAL A 33 2.39 -6.41 0.82
C VAL A 33 0.97 -6.69 1.30
N SER A 34 0.54 -7.96 1.30
CA SER A 34 -0.78 -8.37 1.77
C SER A 34 -1.01 -7.97 3.23
N GLU A 35 -0.07 -8.27 4.12
CA GLU A 35 -0.13 -7.87 5.53
C GLU A 35 -0.16 -6.35 5.70
N THR A 36 0.54 -5.61 4.82
CA THR A 36 0.54 -4.14 4.83
C THR A 36 -0.81 -3.58 4.41
N VAL A 37 -1.38 -4.11 3.33
CA VAL A 37 -2.71 -3.76 2.82
C VAL A 37 -3.78 -4.02 3.89
N HIS A 38 -3.73 -5.17 4.57
CA HIS A 38 -4.66 -5.50 5.65
C HIS A 38 -4.36 -4.81 6.98
N GLY A 39 -3.31 -3.98 7.05
CA GLY A 39 -2.90 -3.27 8.27
C GLY A 39 -2.37 -4.16 9.39
N ARG A 40 -2.04 -5.42 9.10
CA ARG A 40 -1.35 -6.34 10.03
C ARG A 40 0.11 -5.97 10.20
N ARG A 41 0.73 -5.37 9.18
CA ARG A 41 2.15 -4.99 9.16
C ARG A 41 2.34 -3.57 8.65
N ASN A 42 3.33 -2.86 9.20
CA ASN A 42 3.69 -1.53 8.75
C ASN A 42 5.04 -1.58 8.02
N ASN A 43 5.01 -1.91 6.72
CA ASN A 43 6.22 -1.97 5.92
C ASN A 43 6.36 -0.71 5.04
N ARG A 44 7.40 0.09 5.30
CA ARG A 44 7.69 1.32 4.53
C ARG A 44 7.92 1.08 3.04
N LYS A 45 8.54 -0.05 2.64
CA LYS A 45 8.74 -0.39 1.23
C LYS A 45 7.42 -0.71 0.53
N ALA A 46 6.55 -1.48 1.19
CA ALA A 46 5.21 -1.78 0.65
C ALA A 46 4.37 -0.52 0.50
N LEU A 47 4.37 0.37 1.50
CA LEU A 47 3.66 1.65 1.44
C LEU A 47 4.19 2.55 0.33
N ARG A 48 5.52 2.67 0.18
CA ARG A 48 6.13 3.43 -0.92
C ARG A 48 5.80 2.84 -2.28
N ALA A 49 5.80 1.53 -2.43
CA ALA A 49 5.43 0.90 -3.69
C ALA A 49 3.95 1.09 -4.02
N LEU A 50 3.07 1.02 -3.02
CA LEU A 50 1.65 1.33 -3.19
C LEU A 50 1.46 2.80 -3.61
N LEU A 51 2.17 3.73 -2.99
CA LEU A 51 2.17 5.14 -3.41
C LEU A 51 2.72 5.32 -4.84
N ALA A 52 3.81 4.62 -5.18
CA ALA A 52 4.45 4.71 -6.49
C ALA A 52 3.56 4.18 -7.63
N VAL A 53 2.67 3.22 -7.35
CA VAL A 53 1.66 2.77 -8.34
C VAL A 53 0.41 3.68 -8.37
N GLY A 54 0.39 4.76 -7.58
CA GLY A 54 -0.67 5.76 -7.54
C GLY A 54 -1.75 5.50 -6.48
N CYS A 55 -1.52 4.60 -5.52
CA CYS A 55 -2.50 4.32 -4.46
C CYS A 55 -2.64 5.53 -3.53
N PRO A 56 -3.85 6.06 -3.30
CA PRO A 56 -4.04 7.24 -2.47
C PRO A 56 -3.61 7.00 -1.01
N GLY A 57 -2.81 7.90 -0.44
CA GLY A 57 -2.34 7.84 0.94
C GLY A 57 -3.45 7.72 1.98
N ARG A 58 -4.61 8.35 1.70
CA ARG A 58 -5.86 8.21 2.48
C ARG A 58 -6.35 6.77 2.64
N LEU A 59 -6.22 5.92 1.61
CA LEU A 59 -6.64 4.51 1.68
C LEU A 59 -5.64 3.65 2.44
N LEU A 60 -4.36 4.00 2.32
CA LEU A 60 -3.27 3.31 3.00
C LEU A 60 -3.26 3.55 4.51
N ALA A 61 -4.09 4.50 5.00
CA ALA A 61 -4.01 5.07 6.33
C ALA A 61 -2.54 5.21 6.74
N LEU A 62 -1.82 6.01 5.94
CA LEU A 62 -0.42 6.28 6.18
C LEU A 62 -0.29 6.76 7.64
N PRO A 63 0.67 6.22 8.41
CA PRO A 63 0.98 6.79 9.71
C PRO A 63 1.32 8.26 9.50
N GLU A 64 0.99 9.12 10.47
CA GLU A 64 1.15 10.57 10.33
C GLU A 64 2.60 10.97 10.01
N ASP A 65 3.55 10.14 10.45
CA ASP A 65 4.99 10.17 10.14
C ASP A 65 5.33 10.08 8.63
N MET A 66 4.43 9.53 7.80
CA MET A 66 4.60 9.40 6.34
C MET A 66 3.75 10.36 5.52
N LYS A 67 2.90 11.21 6.14
CA LYS A 67 2.09 12.22 5.44
C LYS A 67 2.94 13.30 4.75
N GLY A 68 4.23 13.39 5.06
CA GLY A 68 5.17 14.35 4.45
C GLY A 68 5.63 14.02 3.02
N GLN A 69 5.34 12.83 2.47
CA GLN A 69 5.72 12.46 1.09
C GLN A 69 4.59 12.63 0.05
N GLU A 70 3.42 13.16 0.41
CA GLU A 70 2.35 13.50 -0.58
C GLU A 70 2.58 14.84 -1.30
N ALA A 71 3.73 15.50 -1.10
CA ALA A 71 4.09 16.75 -1.77
C ALA A 71 5.47 16.64 -2.44
N ALA A 72 5.48 16.19 -3.70
CA ALA A 72 6.49 16.54 -4.70
C ALA A 72 5.92 16.25 -6.10
#